data_AF-A0A7W5H404-F1
#
_entry.id   AF-A0A7W5H404-F1
#
_cell.length_a   1.000
_cell.length_b   1.000
_cell.length_c   1.000
_cell.angle_alpha   90.00
_cell.angle_beta   90.00
_cell.angle_gamma   90.00
#
_symmetry.space_group_name_H-M   'P 1'
#
loop_
_entity.id
_entity.type
_entity.pdbx_description
1 polymer ?
#
loop_
_entity_poly.entity_id
_entity_poly.type
_entity_poly.pdbx_seq_one_letter_code
_entity_poly.pdbx_strand_id
1 'polypeptide(L)'
;MFKLTVVVGVLALIALALPDLVLLGLFLILPGIVLMAAPTAFIYLATATAIRSVLSNRIGALAIPLSLVIAGVIGWIVAWPFQLMGEREYRNAIEDEVASTMPVELSGHVRLERHGIIWRREQQNACDELCAALLLVPGVESVTVVNGDDPKGATNWQLVSHGSVPDTGLSPIKPEDIFFHYPLESKHELRQASFHEDRQTRRQWLAAEWNLRLATGETLLSSDEIPTPDMTIVITQDRNRSRPHVQRVAVANRSGETLLRRSLVKHAIVQSPLYIAFQASFSNSHFTIGRKQRSTGNRYEEFDAITELLLHVPGLRQSPSKDAPRQVKRALVTALAEPDGSPNELALAVPWLAGLNAGKITAEDDAIARRVVGDLRIRDVGEALSSLYPKKAPPEYRSVLVERILASETSAEDRERFAKLLANMPARTFADMTDQEWRILNDPGLRLDAAPFIERLADLGDRGVDPLVRTMQHAATTIPHWHVRRPVIESVCRGFTELGTDASDALPIVRALFEQKKSPLTNSAKDALNWRVAMARMGLDVTELPYPSSWREHHVEKMHAKVRRRLDGFEVTGDR
;
A
#
# COMPACT_ATOMS: atom_id res chain seq x y z
N MET A 1 -42.33 -16.62 34.68
CA MET A 1 -41.99 -16.57 33.24
C MET A 1 -42.07 -15.13 32.72
N PHE A 2 -43.25 -14.50 32.66
CA PHE A 2 -43.39 -13.12 32.14
C PHE A 2 -42.43 -12.09 32.74
N LYS A 3 -42.33 -12.02 34.09
CA LYS A 3 -41.38 -11.11 34.77
C LYS A 3 -39.91 -11.33 34.35
N LEU A 4 -39.51 -12.59 34.15
CA LEU A 4 -38.16 -12.94 33.70
C LEU A 4 -37.93 -12.51 32.25
N THR A 5 -38.90 -12.72 31.38
CA THR A 5 -38.85 -12.27 29.97
C THR A 5 -38.67 -10.76 29.87
N VAL A 6 -39.35 -9.98 30.72
CA VAL A 6 -39.19 -8.51 30.77
C VAL A 6 -37.77 -8.12 31.18
N VAL A 7 -37.23 -8.71 32.26
CA VAL A 7 -35.87 -8.42 32.73
C VAL A 7 -34.82 -8.76 31.66
N VAL A 8 -34.89 -9.96 31.06
CA VAL A 8 -33.96 -10.37 30.00
C VAL A 8 -34.15 -9.52 28.73
N GLY A 9 -35.38 -9.07 28.45
CA GLY A 9 -35.67 -8.16 27.34
C GLY A 9 -35.02 -6.79 27.49
N VAL A 10 -35.02 -6.22 28.69
CA VAL A 10 -34.28 -4.97 28.96
C VAL A 10 -32.78 -5.16 28.76
N LEU A 11 -32.22 -6.27 29.25
CA LEU A 11 -30.80 -6.59 29.04
C LEU A 11 -30.45 -6.79 27.56
N ALA A 12 -31.30 -7.49 26.80
CA ALA A 12 -31.13 -7.68 25.36
C ALA A 12 -31.20 -6.34 24.61
N LEU A 13 -32.12 -5.45 24.98
CA LEU A 13 -32.25 -4.12 24.39
C LEU A 13 -30.98 -3.28 24.62
N ILE A 14 -30.45 -3.29 25.84
CA ILE A 14 -29.19 -2.60 26.17
C ILE A 14 -28.04 -3.16 25.34
N ALA A 15 -27.91 -4.49 25.27
CA ALA A 15 -26.85 -5.15 24.52
C ALA A 15 -26.91 -4.80 23.02
N LEU A 16 -28.11 -4.79 22.42
CA LEU A 16 -28.30 -4.48 21.00
C LEU A 16 -28.12 -2.98 20.68
N ALA A 17 -28.54 -2.09 21.57
CA ALA A 17 -28.41 -0.65 21.38
C ALA A 17 -26.99 -0.13 21.63
N LEU A 18 -26.26 -0.76 22.56
CA LEU A 18 -24.90 -0.40 22.95
C LEU A 18 -23.97 -1.63 22.92
N PRO A 19 -23.59 -2.14 21.73
CA PRO A 19 -22.76 -3.33 21.61
C PRO A 19 -21.38 -3.19 22.28
N ASP A 20 -20.82 -1.98 22.30
CA ASP A 20 -19.52 -1.70 22.95
C ASP A 20 -19.58 -1.91 24.47
N LEU A 21 -20.76 -1.79 25.09
CA LEU A 21 -20.96 -2.09 26.50
C LEU A 21 -20.80 -3.58 26.79
N VAL A 22 -21.13 -4.45 25.82
CA VAL A 22 -20.89 -5.89 25.90
C VAL A 22 -19.39 -6.17 25.87
N LEU A 23 -18.64 -5.48 25.00
CA LEU A 23 -17.18 -5.57 24.94
C LEU A 23 -16.53 -5.13 26.26
N LEU A 24 -16.96 -3.98 26.81
CA LEU A 24 -16.53 -3.51 28.13
C LEU A 24 -16.88 -4.52 29.24
N GLY A 25 -18.07 -5.09 29.19
CA GLY A 25 -18.51 -6.12 30.13
C GLY A 25 -17.71 -7.42 30.05
N LEU A 26 -17.19 -7.79 28.87
CA LEU A 26 -16.35 -8.98 28.70
C LEU A 26 -15.01 -8.85 29.44
N PHE A 27 -14.50 -7.64 29.66
CA PHE A 27 -13.34 -7.42 30.54
C PHE A 27 -13.64 -7.75 32.02
N LEU A 28 -14.91 -7.64 32.43
CA LEU A 28 -15.38 -8.04 33.76
C LEU A 28 -15.87 -9.51 33.79
N ILE A 29 -15.72 -10.24 32.68
CA ILE A 29 -16.12 -11.64 32.43
C ILE A 29 -17.62 -11.87 32.59
N LEU A 30 -18.14 -11.84 33.83
CA LEU A 30 -19.52 -12.22 34.15
C LEU A 30 -20.57 -11.27 33.55
N PRO A 31 -20.46 -9.93 33.67
CA PRO A 31 -21.42 -9.02 33.04
C PRO A 31 -21.42 -9.13 31.51
N GLY A 32 -20.23 -9.33 30.91
CA GLY A 32 -20.08 -9.51 29.47
C GLY A 32 -20.76 -10.75 28.94
N ILE A 33 -20.58 -11.91 29.60
CA ILE A 33 -21.22 -13.17 29.20
C ILE A 33 -22.76 -13.04 29.30
N VAL A 34 -23.27 -12.42 30.37
CA VAL A 34 -24.72 -12.21 30.53
C VAL A 34 -25.28 -11.33 29.41
N LEU A 35 -24.63 -10.20 29.12
CA LEU A 35 -25.07 -9.30 28.05
C LEU A 35 -24.92 -9.92 26.65
N MET A 36 -23.88 -10.73 26.43
CA MET A 36 -23.67 -11.46 25.18
C MET A 36 -24.77 -12.51 24.95
N ALA A 37 -25.20 -13.23 26.00
CA ALA A 37 -26.23 -14.24 25.92
C ALA A 37 -27.67 -13.67 25.95
N ALA A 38 -27.86 -12.45 26.45
CA ALA A 38 -29.18 -11.86 26.69
C ALA A 38 -30.09 -11.81 25.45
N PRO A 39 -29.64 -11.39 24.25
CA PRO A 39 -30.48 -11.39 23.05
C PRO A 39 -31.00 -12.79 22.69
N THR A 40 -30.13 -13.82 22.75
CA THR A 40 -30.52 -15.21 22.50
C THR A 40 -31.52 -15.69 23.55
N ALA A 41 -31.21 -15.48 24.83
CA ALA A 41 -32.07 -15.90 25.94
C ALA A 41 -33.45 -15.21 25.88
N PHE A 42 -33.49 -13.93 25.51
CA PHE A 42 -34.73 -13.18 25.34
C PHE A 42 -35.62 -13.80 24.25
N ILE A 43 -35.08 -14.13 23.07
CA ILE A 43 -35.86 -14.72 21.98
C ILE A 43 -36.51 -16.03 22.45
N TYR A 44 -35.74 -16.94 23.04
CA TYR A 44 -36.28 -18.22 23.52
C TYR A 44 -37.32 -18.05 24.63
N LEU A 45 -37.09 -17.12 25.58
CA LEU A 45 -38.04 -16.83 26.66
C LEU A 45 -39.32 -16.17 26.15
N ALA A 46 -39.21 -15.25 25.20
CA ALA A 46 -40.35 -14.58 24.58
C ALA A 46 -41.21 -15.59 23.81
N THR A 47 -40.59 -16.43 22.99
CA THR A 47 -41.27 -17.53 22.28
C THR A 47 -41.94 -18.49 23.26
N ALA A 48 -41.25 -18.94 24.31
CA ALA A 48 -41.81 -19.81 25.33
C ALA A 48 -42.99 -19.17 26.10
N THR A 49 -42.94 -17.86 26.33
CA THR A 49 -44.03 -17.09 26.96
C THR A 49 -45.26 -17.03 26.06
N ALA A 50 -45.07 -16.76 24.76
CA ALA A 50 -46.14 -16.75 23.76
C ALA A 50 -46.80 -18.14 23.61
N ILE A 51 -46.00 -19.21 23.52
CA ILE A 51 -46.51 -20.59 23.47
C ILE A 51 -47.32 -20.91 24.73
N ARG A 52 -46.81 -20.52 25.91
CA ARG A 52 -47.53 -20.71 27.18
C ARG A 52 -48.88 -20.00 27.21
N SER A 53 -49.00 -18.79 26.64
CA SER A 53 -50.30 -18.09 26.60
C SER A 53 -51.37 -18.79 25.77
N VAL A 54 -50.97 -19.69 24.86
CA VAL A 54 -51.89 -20.47 24.00
C VAL A 54 -52.15 -21.86 24.57
N LEU A 55 -51.23 -22.42 25.37
CA LEU A 55 -51.40 -23.71 26.05
C LEU A 55 -52.56 -23.64 27.07
N SER A 56 -53.45 -24.64 27.03
CA SER A 56 -54.61 -24.72 27.92
C SER A 56 -54.20 -24.73 29.41
N ASN A 57 -54.97 -24.01 30.24
CA ASN A 57 -54.81 -23.97 31.70
C ASN A 57 -54.87 -25.36 32.35
N ARG A 58 -55.38 -26.39 31.65
CA ARG A 58 -55.44 -27.78 32.14
C ARG A 58 -54.09 -28.48 32.29
N ILE A 59 -53.01 -27.94 31.69
CA ILE A 59 -51.67 -28.56 31.71
C ILE A 59 -50.89 -28.19 33.00
N GLY A 60 -51.39 -27.22 33.78
CA GLY A 60 -50.88 -26.91 35.12
C GLY A 60 -49.37 -26.61 35.16
N ALA A 61 -48.66 -27.24 36.08
CA ALA A 61 -47.22 -27.02 36.30
C ALA A 61 -46.33 -27.49 35.12
N LEU A 62 -46.80 -28.44 34.29
CA LEU A 62 -46.04 -28.95 33.14
C LEU A 62 -45.97 -27.97 31.97
N ALA A 63 -46.79 -26.92 31.97
CA ALA A 63 -46.82 -25.95 30.88
C ALA A 63 -45.52 -25.13 30.73
N ILE A 64 -44.74 -24.98 31.81
CA ILE A 64 -43.45 -24.26 31.80
C ILE A 64 -42.35 -25.04 31.05
N PRO A 65 -41.99 -26.27 31.47
CA PRO A 65 -40.97 -27.03 30.77
C PRO A 65 -41.39 -27.36 29.34
N LEU A 66 -42.68 -27.64 29.11
CA LEU A 66 -43.20 -27.91 27.77
C LEU A 66 -43.04 -26.71 26.83
N SER A 67 -43.33 -25.48 27.28
CA SER A 67 -43.19 -24.30 26.41
C SER A 67 -41.74 -23.97 26.08
N LEU A 68 -40.80 -24.22 27.00
CA LEU A 68 -39.36 -24.09 26.75
C LEU A 68 -38.84 -25.13 25.74
N VAL A 69 -39.29 -26.39 25.86
CA VAL A 69 -38.95 -27.45 24.90
C VAL A 69 -39.49 -27.09 23.51
N ILE A 70 -40.75 -26.66 23.41
CA ILE A 70 -41.34 -26.25 22.12
C ILE A 70 -40.57 -25.05 21.53
N ALA A 71 -40.21 -24.05 22.34
CA ALA A 71 -39.41 -22.92 21.87
C ALA A 71 -38.02 -23.37 21.36
N GLY A 72 -37.38 -24.32 22.04
CA GLY A 72 -36.15 -24.97 21.60
C GLY A 72 -36.29 -25.64 20.24
N VAL A 73 -37.34 -26.45 20.07
CA VAL A 73 -37.67 -27.14 18.82
C VAL A 73 -37.96 -26.14 17.69
N ILE A 74 -38.70 -25.07 17.95
CA ILE A 74 -38.95 -24.01 16.95
C ILE A 74 -37.63 -23.34 16.54
N GLY A 75 -36.77 -22.99 17.49
CA GLY A 75 -35.46 -22.41 17.17
C GLY A 75 -34.59 -23.35 16.31
N TRP A 76 -34.71 -24.66 16.51
CA TRP A 76 -34.07 -25.65 15.64
C TRP A 76 -34.71 -25.69 14.25
N ILE A 77 -36.04 -25.80 14.16
CA ILE A 77 -36.79 -25.88 12.89
C ILE A 77 -36.57 -24.64 12.03
N VAL A 78 -36.50 -23.44 12.64
CA VAL A 78 -36.26 -22.18 11.93
C VAL A 78 -34.84 -22.13 11.36
N ALA A 79 -33.83 -22.59 12.10
CA ALA A 79 -32.44 -22.59 11.64
C ALA A 79 -32.15 -23.70 10.59
N TRP A 80 -32.86 -24.83 10.69
CA TRP A 80 -32.64 -26.02 9.88
C TRP A 80 -32.61 -25.79 8.35
N PRO A 81 -33.59 -25.11 7.71
CA PRO A 81 -33.56 -24.90 6.26
C PRO A 81 -32.35 -24.06 5.82
N PHE A 82 -31.96 -23.05 6.60
CA PHE A 82 -30.77 -22.24 6.30
C PHE A 82 -29.48 -23.03 6.47
N GLN A 83 -29.42 -23.91 7.47
CA GLN A 83 -28.29 -24.81 7.65
C GLN A 83 -28.18 -25.78 6.46
N LEU A 84 -29.28 -26.41 6.05
CA LEU A 84 -29.30 -27.32 4.90
C LEU A 84 -28.92 -26.63 3.59
N MET A 85 -29.42 -25.41 3.37
CA MET A 85 -29.08 -24.62 2.19
C MET A 85 -27.58 -24.30 2.16
N GLY A 86 -27.01 -23.79 3.26
CA GLY A 86 -25.58 -23.52 3.35
C GLY A 86 -24.71 -24.78 3.25
N GLU A 87 -25.18 -25.93 3.77
CA GLU A 87 -24.46 -27.20 3.59
C GLU A 87 -24.48 -27.68 2.13
N ARG A 88 -25.58 -27.48 1.41
CA ARG A 88 -25.67 -27.79 -0.02
C ARG A 88 -24.77 -26.86 -0.84
N GLU A 89 -24.82 -25.55 -0.60
CA GLU A 89 -23.94 -24.59 -1.26
C GLU A 89 -22.46 -24.90 -1.00
N TYR A 90 -22.10 -25.21 0.24
CA TYR A 90 -20.75 -25.63 0.59
C TYR A 90 -20.32 -26.90 -0.16
N ARG A 91 -21.16 -27.94 -0.20
CA ARG A 91 -20.83 -29.18 -0.95
C ARG A 91 -20.75 -28.95 -2.44
N ASN A 92 -21.63 -28.13 -3.02
CA ASN A 92 -21.62 -27.81 -4.45
C ASN A 92 -20.39 -26.99 -4.86
N ALA A 93 -19.77 -26.26 -3.93
CA ALA A 93 -18.54 -25.51 -4.17
C ALA A 93 -17.27 -26.37 -4.07
N ILE A 94 -17.36 -27.58 -3.50
CA ILE A 94 -16.24 -28.52 -3.43
C ILE A 94 -16.12 -29.22 -4.77
N GLU A 95 -14.92 -29.17 -5.33
CA GLU A 95 -14.53 -29.97 -6.50
C GLU A 95 -13.48 -30.98 -6.07
N ASP A 96 -13.43 -32.11 -6.76
CA ASP A 96 -12.44 -33.14 -6.48
C ASP A 96 -11.03 -32.60 -6.75
N GLU A 97 -10.16 -32.74 -5.75
CA GLU A 97 -8.75 -32.41 -5.87
C GLU A 97 -8.08 -33.39 -6.81
N VAL A 98 -7.24 -32.87 -7.70
CA VAL A 98 -6.44 -33.68 -8.61
C VAL A 98 -4.99 -33.50 -8.18
N ALA A 99 -4.46 -34.50 -7.48
CA ALA A 99 -3.04 -34.58 -7.17
C ALA A 99 -2.30 -35.11 -8.39
N SER A 100 -1.33 -34.36 -8.88
CA SER A 100 -0.49 -34.84 -9.97
C SER A 100 0.49 -35.89 -9.43
N THR A 101 0.49 -37.08 -10.02
CA THR A 101 1.42 -38.17 -9.67
C THR A 101 2.84 -37.90 -10.17
N MET A 102 2.98 -37.02 -11.15
CA MET A 102 4.24 -36.50 -11.67
C MET A 102 4.26 -34.98 -11.57
N PRO A 103 5.42 -34.33 -11.53
CA PRO A 103 5.48 -32.88 -11.59
C PRO A 103 4.81 -32.38 -12.89
N VAL A 104 4.05 -31.30 -12.81
CA VAL A 104 3.38 -30.73 -13.99
C VAL A 104 4.41 -29.94 -14.79
N GLU A 105 4.73 -30.42 -15.99
CA GLU A 105 5.61 -29.73 -16.94
C GLU A 105 4.78 -28.79 -17.80
N LEU A 106 5.07 -27.49 -17.73
CA LEU A 106 4.43 -26.48 -18.59
C LEU A 106 5.18 -26.37 -19.92
N SER A 107 4.46 -26.29 -21.03
CA SER A 107 5.05 -26.09 -22.36
C SER A 107 4.08 -25.40 -23.33
N GLY A 108 4.63 -24.80 -24.38
CA GLY A 108 3.90 -24.10 -25.43
C GLY A 108 3.30 -22.77 -24.95
N HIS A 109 2.13 -22.43 -25.46
CA HIS A 109 1.42 -21.22 -25.07
C HIS A 109 0.58 -21.43 -23.80
N VAL A 110 0.91 -20.73 -22.72
CA VAL A 110 0.22 -20.84 -21.43
C VAL A 110 -0.80 -19.73 -21.27
N ARG A 111 -2.05 -20.07 -20.97
CA ARG A 111 -3.10 -19.11 -20.64
C ARG A 111 -3.32 -19.05 -19.14
N LEU A 112 -3.17 -17.87 -18.55
CA LEU A 112 -3.33 -17.60 -17.13
C LEU A 112 -4.62 -16.83 -16.90
N GLU A 113 -5.63 -17.50 -16.37
CA GLU A 113 -6.94 -16.94 -16.07
C GLU A 113 -7.09 -16.65 -14.58
N ARG A 114 -7.55 -15.44 -14.25
CA ARG A 114 -7.67 -14.99 -12.87
C ARG A 114 -9.06 -14.43 -12.60
N HIS A 115 -9.83 -15.16 -11.80
CA HIS A 115 -11.24 -14.86 -11.51
C HIS A 115 -11.41 -14.37 -10.07
N GLY A 116 -12.19 -13.30 -9.87
CA GLY A 116 -12.53 -12.77 -8.55
C GLY A 116 -11.40 -12.03 -7.82
N ILE A 117 -10.24 -11.84 -8.46
CA ILE A 117 -9.12 -11.07 -7.91
C ILE A 117 -9.33 -9.57 -8.21
N ILE A 118 -9.27 -8.75 -7.17
CA ILE A 118 -9.41 -7.29 -7.31
C ILE A 118 -8.04 -6.69 -7.65
N TRP A 119 -7.88 -6.25 -8.88
CA TRP A 119 -6.67 -5.59 -9.38
C TRP A 119 -6.78 -4.07 -9.34
N ARG A 120 -5.65 -3.38 -9.14
CA ARG A 120 -5.55 -1.96 -9.47
C ARG A 120 -5.62 -1.82 -11.00
N ARG A 121 -6.27 -0.76 -11.51
CA ARG A 121 -6.44 -0.54 -12.96
C ARG A 121 -5.14 -0.64 -13.76
N GLU A 122 -4.05 -0.13 -13.20
CA GLU A 122 -2.71 -0.14 -13.81
C GLU A 122 -2.10 -1.55 -13.95
N GLN A 123 -2.58 -2.52 -13.17
CA GLN A 123 -2.06 -3.91 -13.15
C GLN A 123 -2.92 -4.87 -13.98
N GLN A 124 -4.07 -4.42 -14.48
CA GLN A 124 -5.07 -5.32 -15.09
C GLN A 124 -4.60 -5.99 -16.39
N ASN A 125 -3.58 -5.47 -17.07
CA ASN A 125 -3.04 -6.07 -18.29
C ASN A 125 -1.52 -6.25 -18.26
N ALA A 126 -0.85 -5.93 -17.15
CA ALA A 126 0.60 -5.97 -17.07
C ALA A 126 1.13 -7.38 -16.78
N CYS A 127 2.35 -7.67 -17.23
CA CYS A 127 3.05 -8.89 -16.82
C CYS A 127 3.56 -8.73 -15.38
N ASP A 128 2.90 -9.38 -14.44
CA ASP A 128 3.26 -9.38 -13.02
C ASP A 128 4.25 -10.49 -12.66
N GLU A 129 4.46 -10.74 -11.37
CA GLU A 129 5.45 -11.69 -10.87
C GLU A 129 5.21 -13.14 -11.32
N LEU A 130 3.95 -13.57 -11.42
CA LEU A 130 3.63 -14.92 -11.90
C LEU A 130 3.76 -15.01 -13.42
N CYS A 131 3.32 -13.99 -14.16
CA CYS A 131 3.53 -13.92 -15.62
C CYS A 131 5.03 -13.98 -15.95
N ALA A 132 5.85 -13.18 -15.27
CA ALA A 132 7.29 -13.17 -15.44
C ALA A 132 7.90 -14.55 -15.12
N ALA A 133 7.53 -15.14 -13.99
CA ALA A 133 8.05 -16.47 -13.61
C ALA A 133 7.67 -17.55 -14.63
N LEU A 134 6.47 -17.50 -15.21
CA LEU A 134 6.01 -18.43 -16.25
C LEU A 134 6.81 -18.28 -17.56
N LEU A 135 7.15 -17.06 -17.97
CA LEU A 135 7.98 -16.82 -19.15
C LEU A 135 9.41 -17.38 -19.01
N LEU A 136 9.88 -17.60 -17.78
CA LEU A 136 11.18 -18.20 -17.51
C LEU A 136 11.12 -19.74 -17.41
N VAL A 137 9.92 -20.35 -17.46
CA VAL A 137 9.78 -21.80 -17.42
C VAL A 137 10.29 -22.39 -18.74
N PRO A 138 11.23 -23.36 -18.71
CA PRO A 138 11.71 -24.01 -19.93
C PRO A 138 10.56 -24.64 -20.73
N GLY A 139 10.47 -24.31 -22.01
CA GLY A 139 9.44 -24.83 -22.91
C GLY A 139 8.18 -23.98 -23.01
N VAL A 140 8.00 -22.95 -22.18
CA VAL A 140 6.92 -21.96 -22.35
C VAL A 140 7.32 -20.94 -23.41
N GLU A 141 6.48 -20.76 -24.42
CA GLU A 141 6.73 -19.86 -25.55
C GLU A 141 6.09 -18.48 -25.34
N SER A 142 4.90 -18.43 -24.75
CA SER A 142 4.21 -17.19 -24.40
C SER A 142 3.22 -17.39 -23.26
N VAL A 143 2.83 -16.29 -22.61
CA VAL A 143 1.87 -16.27 -21.51
C VAL A 143 0.75 -15.30 -21.84
N THR A 144 -0.47 -15.81 -22.02
CA THR A 144 -1.67 -14.97 -22.17
C THR A 144 -2.30 -14.74 -20.80
N VAL A 145 -2.31 -13.50 -20.33
CA VAL A 145 -2.95 -13.13 -19.06
C VAL A 145 -4.39 -12.68 -19.33
N VAL A 146 -5.34 -13.29 -18.64
CA VAL A 146 -6.77 -12.98 -18.69
C VAL A 146 -7.26 -12.63 -17.30
N ASN A 147 -7.67 -11.39 -17.09
CA ASN A 147 -8.15 -10.91 -15.80
C ASN A 147 -9.67 -10.69 -15.82
N GLY A 148 -10.39 -11.37 -14.93
CA GLY A 148 -11.85 -11.29 -14.82
C GLY A 148 -12.59 -12.20 -15.80
N ASP A 149 -13.91 -12.02 -15.87
CA ASP A 149 -14.81 -12.86 -16.67
C ASP A 149 -14.93 -12.39 -18.13
N ASP A 150 -14.35 -11.24 -18.49
CA ASP A 150 -14.39 -10.70 -19.85
C ASP A 150 -13.11 -11.06 -20.62
N PRO A 151 -13.17 -11.95 -21.63
CA PRO A 151 -12.01 -12.32 -22.44
C PRO A 151 -11.47 -11.17 -23.31
N LYS A 152 -12.17 -10.03 -23.41
CA LYS A 152 -11.70 -8.86 -24.17
C LYS A 152 -10.55 -8.10 -23.52
N GLY A 153 -10.20 -8.41 -22.27
CA GLY A 153 -9.06 -7.84 -21.54
C GLY A 153 -7.80 -8.72 -21.55
N ALA A 154 -7.70 -9.66 -22.49
CA ALA A 154 -6.56 -10.59 -22.54
C ALA A 154 -5.35 -9.96 -23.24
N THR A 155 -4.15 -10.15 -22.67
CA THR A 155 -2.88 -9.69 -23.25
C THR A 155 -1.89 -10.85 -23.29
N ASN A 156 -1.30 -11.11 -24.46
CA ASN A 156 -0.26 -12.11 -24.64
C ASN A 156 1.13 -11.48 -24.44
N TRP A 157 1.95 -12.16 -23.64
CA TRP A 157 3.31 -11.75 -23.31
C TRP A 157 4.30 -12.79 -23.83
N GLN A 158 5.38 -12.34 -24.44
CA GLN A 158 6.40 -13.22 -24.99
C GLN A 158 7.80 -12.61 -24.82
N LEU A 159 8.79 -13.45 -24.56
CA LEU A 159 10.19 -13.09 -24.67
C LEU A 159 10.68 -13.45 -26.08
N VAL A 160 11.16 -12.45 -26.81
CA VAL A 160 11.74 -12.63 -28.15
C VAL A 160 13.20 -12.19 -28.15
N SER A 161 14.00 -12.71 -29.08
CA SER A 161 15.40 -12.29 -29.19
C SER A 161 15.50 -10.78 -29.47
N HIS A 162 16.44 -10.13 -28.80
CA HIS A 162 16.64 -8.70 -28.95
C HIS A 162 16.89 -8.29 -30.42
N GLY A 163 16.25 -7.21 -30.87
CA GLY A 163 16.34 -6.70 -32.25
C GLY A 163 15.47 -7.41 -33.27
N SER A 164 14.76 -8.49 -32.90
CA SER A 164 13.76 -9.13 -33.77
C SER A 164 12.49 -8.28 -33.94
N VAL A 165 12.18 -7.45 -32.95
CA VAL A 165 11.07 -6.48 -32.93
C VAL A 165 11.57 -5.14 -32.38
N PRO A 166 10.90 -4.02 -32.69
CA PRO A 166 11.20 -2.74 -32.05
C PRO A 166 11.06 -2.85 -30.53
N ASP A 167 12.08 -2.45 -29.79
CA ASP A 167 12.03 -2.43 -28.34
C ASP A 167 11.11 -1.29 -27.87
N THR A 168 10.06 -1.67 -27.15
CA THR A 168 9.06 -0.77 -26.57
C THR A 168 9.39 -0.37 -25.13
N GLY A 169 10.50 -0.88 -24.56
CA GLY A 169 10.91 -0.61 -23.19
C GLY A 169 10.01 -1.25 -22.13
N LEU A 170 9.24 -2.28 -22.51
CA LEU A 170 8.38 -3.01 -21.59
C LEU A 170 9.20 -3.89 -20.65
N SER A 171 8.81 -3.90 -19.38
CA SER A 171 9.40 -4.75 -18.34
C SER A 171 8.28 -5.35 -17.47
N PRO A 172 8.46 -6.56 -16.92
CA PRO A 172 7.53 -7.07 -15.92
C PRO A 172 7.50 -6.17 -14.69
N ILE A 173 6.33 -6.12 -14.03
CA ILE A 173 6.15 -5.38 -12.78
C ILE A 173 6.68 -6.25 -11.63
N LYS A 174 7.77 -5.81 -11.00
CA LYS A 174 8.35 -6.42 -9.78
C LYS A 174 8.43 -7.96 -9.85
N PRO A 175 9.10 -8.53 -10.86
CA PRO A 175 9.21 -9.98 -11.02
C PRO A 175 9.80 -10.68 -9.77
N GLU A 176 10.58 -9.95 -8.96
CA GLU A 176 11.13 -10.41 -7.70
C GLU A 176 10.09 -10.71 -6.61
N ASP A 177 8.86 -10.20 -6.73
CA ASP A 177 7.81 -10.44 -5.73
C ASP A 177 7.34 -11.90 -5.72
N ILE A 178 7.73 -12.72 -6.71
CA ILE A 178 7.50 -14.17 -6.73
C ILE A 178 8.03 -14.86 -5.46
N PHE A 179 9.11 -14.34 -4.85
CA PHE A 179 9.68 -14.90 -3.63
C PHE A 179 8.81 -14.72 -2.37
N PHE A 180 7.79 -13.85 -2.41
CA PHE A 180 6.82 -13.77 -1.32
C PHE A 180 5.92 -15.00 -1.24
N HIS A 181 5.71 -15.67 -2.37
CA HIS A 181 4.91 -16.89 -2.49
C HIS A 181 5.72 -18.18 -2.24
N TYR A 182 7.00 -18.07 -1.94
CA TYR A 182 7.78 -19.27 -1.63
C TYR A 182 7.35 -19.82 -0.27
N PRO A 183 7.10 -21.14 -0.17
CA PRO A 183 6.72 -21.76 1.10
C PRO A 183 7.81 -21.47 2.13
N LEU A 184 7.40 -21.10 3.34
CA LEU A 184 8.32 -20.95 4.45
C LEU A 184 8.92 -22.33 4.77
N GLU A 185 10.20 -22.54 4.45
CA GLU A 185 10.95 -23.64 5.02
C GLU A 185 10.82 -23.55 6.55
N SER A 186 10.57 -24.69 7.20
CA SER A 186 10.02 -24.78 8.55
C SER A 186 10.59 -23.75 9.54
N LYS A 187 9.71 -23.15 10.36
CA LYS A 187 10.00 -22.11 11.37
C LYS A 187 11.14 -22.44 12.37
N HIS A 188 11.71 -23.64 12.33
CA HIS A 188 12.69 -24.13 13.29
C HIS A 188 14.15 -23.80 12.98
N GLU A 189 14.53 -23.41 11.76
CA GLU A 189 15.98 -23.35 11.41
C GLU A 189 16.55 -21.98 11.06
N LEU A 190 15.73 -20.93 10.89
CA LEU A 190 16.26 -19.62 10.52
C LEU A 190 15.84 -18.55 11.54
N ARG A 191 16.85 -17.96 12.22
CA ARG A 191 16.67 -16.69 12.95
C ARG A 191 16.03 -15.71 11.97
N GLN A 192 14.86 -15.15 12.30
CA GLN A 192 14.03 -14.32 11.39
C GLN A 192 14.83 -13.29 10.57
N ALA A 193 15.86 -12.66 11.16
CA ALA A 193 16.74 -11.73 10.47
C ALA A 193 17.47 -12.33 9.26
N SER A 194 18.03 -13.55 9.39
CA SER A 194 18.76 -14.25 8.31
C SER A 194 17.85 -14.65 7.15
N PHE A 195 16.60 -15.02 7.44
CA PHE A 195 15.61 -15.37 6.43
C PHE A 195 15.18 -14.17 5.59
N HIS A 196 14.93 -13.02 6.25
CA HIS A 196 14.59 -11.78 5.55
C HIS A 196 15.75 -11.29 4.67
N GLU A 197 16.99 -11.42 5.15
CA GLU A 197 18.18 -11.03 4.41
C GLU A 197 18.45 -11.93 3.20
N ASP A 198 18.30 -13.25 3.32
CA ASP A 198 18.43 -14.18 2.19
C ASP A 198 17.33 -13.95 1.14
N ARG A 199 16.08 -13.78 1.57
CA ARG A 199 14.96 -13.49 0.66
C ARG A 199 15.17 -12.18 -0.09
N GLN A 200 15.58 -11.12 0.60
CA GLN A 200 15.84 -9.83 -0.05
C GLN A 200 17.00 -9.91 -1.04
N THR A 201 18.03 -10.68 -0.71
CA THR A 201 19.19 -10.89 -1.59
C THR A 201 18.77 -11.63 -2.87
N ARG A 202 17.96 -12.69 -2.77
CA ARG A 202 17.42 -13.41 -3.94
C ARG A 202 16.53 -12.52 -4.81
N ARG A 203 15.72 -11.66 -4.19
CA ARG A 203 14.90 -10.66 -4.89
C ARG A 203 15.78 -9.74 -5.74
N GLN A 204 16.85 -9.20 -5.17
CA GLN A 204 17.81 -8.36 -5.89
C GLN A 204 18.49 -9.11 -7.05
N TRP A 205 18.84 -10.39 -6.86
CA TRP A 205 19.42 -11.21 -7.91
C TRP A 205 18.46 -11.41 -9.09
N LEU A 206 17.20 -11.75 -8.82
CA LEU A 206 16.20 -11.96 -9.88
C LEU A 206 15.86 -10.66 -10.62
N ALA A 207 15.73 -9.55 -9.91
CA ALA A 207 15.53 -8.24 -10.54
C ALA A 207 16.72 -7.89 -11.45
N ALA A 208 17.96 -8.08 -10.98
CA ALA A 208 19.16 -7.83 -11.79
C ALA A 208 19.24 -8.73 -13.03
N GLU A 209 18.85 -10.01 -12.90
CA GLU A 209 18.82 -10.95 -14.02
C GLU A 209 17.80 -10.55 -15.09
N TRP A 210 16.60 -10.13 -14.67
CA TRP A 210 15.59 -9.58 -15.58
C TRP A 210 16.07 -8.33 -16.30
N ASN A 211 16.68 -7.39 -15.59
CA ASN A 211 17.22 -6.17 -16.19
C ASN A 211 18.31 -6.49 -17.21
N LEU A 212 19.26 -7.37 -16.87
CA LEU A 212 20.32 -7.78 -17.77
C LEU A 212 19.76 -8.44 -19.04
N ARG A 213 18.82 -9.38 -18.86
CA ARG A 213 18.13 -10.09 -19.94
C ARG A 213 17.50 -9.12 -20.93
N LEU A 214 16.72 -8.15 -20.44
CA LEU A 214 16.04 -7.16 -21.26
C LEU A 214 16.99 -6.16 -21.94
N ALA A 215 18.12 -5.83 -21.28
CA ALA A 215 19.10 -4.91 -21.87
C ALA A 215 19.98 -5.57 -22.95
N THR A 216 20.28 -6.87 -22.84
CA THR A 216 21.33 -7.50 -23.66
C THR A 216 20.86 -8.61 -24.60
N GLY A 217 19.78 -9.32 -24.29
CA GLY A 217 19.49 -10.61 -24.94
C GLY A 217 18.08 -10.76 -25.49
N GLU A 218 17.09 -10.22 -24.78
CA GLU A 218 15.67 -10.46 -25.06
C GLU A 218 14.88 -9.16 -24.96
N THR A 219 13.73 -9.11 -25.64
CA THR A 219 12.76 -8.01 -25.55
C THR A 219 11.43 -8.60 -25.12
N LEU A 220 10.77 -7.94 -24.16
CA LEU A 220 9.43 -8.32 -23.74
C LEU A 220 8.40 -7.73 -24.70
N LEU A 221 7.67 -8.60 -25.41
CA LEU A 221 6.62 -8.22 -26.33
C LEU A 221 5.25 -8.40 -25.68
N SER A 222 4.41 -7.37 -25.77
CA SER A 222 2.97 -7.46 -25.51
C SER A 222 2.21 -7.48 -26.83
N SER A 223 1.28 -8.41 -27.01
CA SER A 223 0.42 -8.51 -28.20
C SER A 223 -1.04 -8.76 -27.80
N ASP A 224 -1.95 -8.18 -28.57
CA ASP A 224 -3.39 -8.48 -28.50
C ASP A 224 -3.75 -9.76 -29.28
N GLU A 225 -2.81 -10.32 -30.05
CA GLU A 225 -2.98 -11.60 -30.72
C GLU A 225 -2.83 -12.74 -29.70
N ILE A 226 -3.93 -13.47 -29.51
CA ILE A 226 -4.04 -14.53 -28.50
C ILE A 226 -3.83 -15.88 -29.18
N PRO A 227 -2.69 -16.56 -28.96
CA PRO A 227 -2.47 -17.90 -29.49
C PRO A 227 -3.45 -18.90 -28.86
N THR A 228 -3.65 -20.03 -29.54
CA THR A 228 -4.41 -21.14 -28.94
C THR A 228 -3.58 -21.72 -27.78
N PRO A 229 -4.13 -21.78 -26.55
CA PRO A 229 -3.35 -22.26 -25.42
C PRO A 229 -3.10 -23.76 -25.50
N ASP A 230 -1.86 -24.16 -25.26
CA ASP A 230 -1.48 -25.56 -25.05
C ASP A 230 -1.72 -25.98 -23.60
N MET A 231 -1.69 -25.01 -22.67
CA MET A 231 -2.03 -25.20 -21.27
C MET A 231 -2.78 -24.00 -20.69
N THR A 232 -3.65 -24.25 -19.71
CA THR A 232 -4.43 -23.22 -19.02
C THR A 232 -4.26 -23.35 -17.51
N ILE A 233 -3.88 -22.25 -16.87
CA ILE A 233 -3.81 -22.09 -15.42
C ILE A 233 -4.99 -21.21 -15.00
N VAL A 234 -5.87 -21.73 -14.14
CA VAL A 234 -7.03 -20.99 -13.63
C VAL A 234 -6.84 -20.75 -12.13
N ILE A 235 -6.80 -19.49 -11.74
CA ILE A 235 -6.78 -19.05 -10.35
C ILE A 235 -8.12 -18.41 -10.03
N THR A 236 -8.83 -18.94 -9.04
CA THR A 236 -10.14 -18.44 -8.61
C THR A 236 -10.07 -17.97 -7.16
N GLN A 237 -10.58 -16.78 -6.90
CA GLN A 237 -10.74 -16.22 -5.56
C GLN A 237 -12.13 -15.57 -5.42
N ASP A 238 -13.14 -16.36 -5.03
CA ASP A 238 -14.47 -15.82 -4.70
C ASP A 238 -14.54 -15.48 -3.21
N ARG A 239 -14.73 -14.18 -2.90
CA ARG A 239 -14.78 -13.64 -1.52
C ARG A 239 -16.18 -13.20 -1.08
N ASN A 240 -17.25 -13.68 -1.73
CA ASN A 240 -18.59 -13.21 -1.40
C ASN A 240 -19.07 -13.71 -0.02
N ARG A 241 -19.43 -12.78 0.89
CA ARG A 241 -19.88 -13.07 2.27
C ARG A 241 -21.14 -13.95 2.36
N SER A 242 -21.95 -14.00 1.31
CA SER A 242 -23.17 -14.82 1.25
C SER A 242 -22.98 -16.16 0.57
N ARG A 243 -21.82 -16.43 -0.04
CA ARG A 243 -21.50 -17.68 -0.72
C ARG A 243 -20.32 -18.38 -0.04
N PRO A 244 -20.01 -19.64 -0.42
CA PRO A 244 -18.73 -20.24 -0.05
C PRO A 244 -17.58 -19.39 -0.58
N HIS A 245 -16.63 -19.08 0.31
CA HIS A 245 -15.36 -18.47 -0.07
C HIS A 245 -14.49 -19.57 -0.69
N VAL A 246 -14.22 -19.44 -1.98
CA VAL A 246 -13.47 -20.43 -2.77
C VAL A 246 -12.15 -19.83 -3.18
N GLN A 247 -11.06 -20.49 -2.79
CA GLN A 247 -9.73 -20.24 -3.34
C GLN A 247 -9.29 -21.51 -4.06
N ARG A 248 -8.93 -21.40 -5.33
CA ARG A 248 -8.59 -22.57 -6.16
C ARG A 248 -7.50 -22.23 -7.14
N VAL A 249 -6.65 -23.22 -7.39
CA VAL A 249 -5.79 -23.25 -8.57
C VAL A 249 -6.00 -24.55 -9.31
N ALA A 250 -6.10 -24.46 -10.64
CA ALA A 250 -6.17 -25.61 -11.52
C ALA A 250 -5.24 -25.41 -12.72
N VAL A 251 -4.61 -26.50 -13.17
CA VAL A 251 -3.82 -26.54 -14.40
C VAL A 251 -4.43 -27.59 -15.31
N ALA A 252 -4.71 -27.22 -16.55
CA ALA A 252 -5.26 -28.09 -17.57
C ALA A 252 -4.42 -28.07 -18.84
N ASN A 253 -4.40 -29.18 -19.57
CA ASN A 253 -3.75 -29.26 -20.89
C ASN A 253 -4.70 -28.80 -22.00
N ARG A 254 -4.21 -28.86 -23.24
CA ARG A 254 -4.94 -28.49 -24.46
C ARG A 254 -6.24 -29.27 -24.69
N SER A 255 -6.32 -30.52 -24.24
CA SER A 255 -7.55 -31.32 -24.35
C SER A 255 -8.58 -30.99 -23.26
N GLY A 256 -8.24 -30.11 -22.31
CA GLY A 256 -9.07 -29.73 -21.18
C GLY A 256 -8.98 -30.69 -19.99
N GLU A 257 -8.08 -31.68 -20.03
CA GLU A 257 -7.82 -32.57 -18.91
C GLU A 257 -7.10 -31.80 -17.80
N THR A 258 -7.64 -31.86 -16.59
CA THR A 258 -7.05 -31.20 -15.42
C THR A 258 -5.89 -32.04 -14.89
N LEU A 259 -4.67 -31.50 -14.94
CA LEU A 259 -3.44 -32.13 -14.47
C LEU A 259 -3.18 -31.89 -12.98
N LEU A 260 -3.67 -30.75 -12.46
CA LEU A 260 -3.55 -30.35 -11.07
C LEU A 260 -4.81 -29.57 -10.66
N ARG A 261 -5.36 -29.87 -9.49
CA ARG A 261 -6.39 -29.04 -8.86
C ARG A 261 -6.23 -29.07 -7.35
N ARG A 262 -6.08 -27.88 -6.76
CA ARG A 262 -6.02 -27.66 -5.31
C ARG A 262 -7.04 -26.59 -4.94
N SER A 263 -7.82 -26.81 -3.88
CA SER A 263 -8.84 -25.84 -3.49
C SER A 263 -9.05 -25.76 -1.99
N LEU A 264 -9.20 -24.55 -1.48
CA LEU A 264 -9.65 -24.26 -0.13
C LEU A 264 -11.02 -23.60 -0.19
N VAL A 265 -12.03 -24.30 0.31
CA VAL A 265 -13.41 -23.83 0.37
C VAL A 265 -13.76 -23.59 1.82
N LYS A 266 -14.14 -22.37 2.16
CA LYS A 266 -14.58 -21.97 3.50
C LYS A 266 -15.99 -21.42 3.42
N HIS A 267 -16.88 -21.81 4.33
CA HIS A 267 -18.23 -21.28 4.35
C HIS A 267 -18.76 -21.16 5.78
N ALA A 268 -19.44 -20.04 6.07
CA ALA A 268 -20.04 -19.77 7.37
C ALA A 268 -21.55 -20.05 7.30
N ILE A 269 -21.96 -21.21 7.82
CA ILE A 269 -23.33 -21.72 7.72
C ILE A 269 -24.08 -21.36 9.00
N VAL A 270 -25.38 -21.05 8.91
CA VAL A 270 -26.24 -20.86 10.09
C VAL A 270 -26.16 -22.10 11.00
N GLN A 271 -25.93 -21.87 12.28
CA GLN A 271 -25.89 -22.96 13.25
C GLN A 271 -27.30 -23.30 13.74
N SER A 272 -27.57 -24.60 13.89
CA SER A 272 -28.75 -25.09 14.61
C SER A 272 -28.32 -25.67 15.97
N PRO A 273 -29.01 -25.33 17.08
CA PRO A 273 -30.15 -24.41 17.15
C PRO A 273 -29.76 -22.93 16.95
N LEU A 274 -30.75 -22.10 16.57
CA LEU A 274 -30.55 -20.67 16.33
C LEU A 274 -30.00 -19.96 17.58
N TYR A 275 -28.96 -19.15 17.41
CA TYR A 275 -28.53 -18.23 18.45
C TYR A 275 -28.04 -16.92 17.83
N ILE A 276 -27.94 -15.87 18.65
CA ILE A 276 -27.34 -14.59 18.28
C ILE A 276 -25.91 -14.58 18.82
N ALA A 277 -24.94 -14.43 17.92
CA ALA A 277 -23.52 -14.29 18.23
C ALA A 277 -23.13 -12.81 18.35
N PHE A 278 -22.27 -12.50 19.30
CA PHE A 278 -21.62 -11.19 19.41
C PHE A 278 -20.30 -11.21 18.64
N GLN A 279 -20.10 -10.25 17.74
CA GLN A 279 -18.84 -10.01 17.05
C GLN A 279 -18.14 -8.81 17.68
N ALA A 280 -17.11 -9.09 18.48
CA ALA A 280 -16.30 -8.07 19.12
C ALA A 280 -15.38 -7.38 18.10
N SER A 281 -15.44 -6.05 18.03
CA SER A 281 -14.52 -5.23 17.25
C SER A 281 -14.32 -3.87 17.90
N PHE A 282 -13.08 -3.37 17.95
CA PHE A 282 -12.73 -2.09 18.57
C PHE A 282 -13.42 -0.88 17.93
N SER A 283 -13.94 -1.01 16.70
CA SER A 283 -14.57 0.10 15.97
C SER A 283 -15.95 -0.23 15.40
N ASN A 284 -16.44 -1.47 15.55
CA ASN A 284 -17.72 -1.90 14.98
C ASN A 284 -18.26 -3.18 15.63
N SER A 285 -18.40 -3.19 16.96
CA SER A 285 -19.01 -4.32 17.66
C SER A 285 -20.49 -4.44 17.29
N HIS A 286 -20.95 -5.65 16.96
CA HIS A 286 -22.33 -5.87 16.57
C HIS A 286 -22.78 -7.31 16.81
N PHE A 287 -24.09 -7.54 16.78
CA PHE A 287 -24.68 -8.87 16.90
C PHE A 287 -25.08 -9.41 15.53
N THR A 288 -24.86 -10.72 15.33
CA THR A 288 -25.20 -11.43 14.10
C THR A 288 -25.85 -12.77 14.42
N ILE A 289 -26.53 -13.39 13.46
CA ILE A 289 -26.95 -14.79 13.60
C ILE A 289 -25.71 -15.67 13.75
N GLY A 290 -25.76 -16.61 14.71
CA GLY A 290 -24.72 -17.58 14.98
C GLY A 290 -24.43 -18.47 13.78
N ARG A 291 -23.14 -18.60 13.44
CA ARG A 291 -22.68 -19.37 12.29
C ARG A 291 -21.59 -20.35 12.69
N LYS A 292 -21.64 -21.54 12.11
CA LYS A 292 -20.58 -22.56 12.17
C LYS A 292 -19.76 -22.49 10.89
N GLN A 293 -18.44 -22.38 11.03
CA GLN A 293 -17.53 -22.41 9.90
C GLN A 293 -17.31 -23.86 9.44
N ARG A 294 -17.48 -24.10 8.14
CA ARG A 294 -17.02 -25.30 7.42
C ARG A 294 -15.81 -24.94 6.57
N SER A 295 -14.87 -25.86 6.46
CA SER A 295 -13.63 -25.69 5.71
C SER A 295 -13.19 -27.05 5.18
N THR A 296 -12.67 -27.10 3.94
CA THR A 296 -11.97 -28.29 3.43
C THR A 296 -10.57 -28.43 4.02
N GLY A 297 -9.92 -27.32 4.38
CA GLY A 297 -8.62 -27.30 5.05
C GLY A 297 -8.68 -27.13 6.57
N ASN A 298 -7.51 -27.13 7.21
CA ASN A 298 -7.33 -26.89 8.64
C ASN A 298 -7.86 -25.51 9.07
N ARG A 299 -8.16 -25.37 10.37
CA ARG A 299 -8.80 -24.15 10.93
C ARG A 299 -8.07 -22.84 10.60
N TYR A 300 -6.74 -22.90 10.48
CA TYR A 300 -5.86 -21.76 10.21
C TYR A 300 -5.08 -21.93 8.90
N GLU A 301 -5.54 -22.80 8.00
CA GLU A 301 -4.89 -22.98 6.71
C GLU A 301 -5.06 -21.72 5.86
N GLU A 302 -3.93 -21.19 5.39
CA GLU A 302 -3.85 -20.12 4.43
C GLU A 302 -3.58 -20.74 3.07
N PHE A 303 -4.38 -20.37 2.06
CA PHE A 303 -4.23 -20.85 0.70
C PHE A 303 -3.72 -19.73 -0.19
N ASP A 304 -2.58 -19.99 -0.81
CA ASP A 304 -1.97 -19.14 -1.82
C ASP A 304 -1.80 -19.97 -3.10
N ALA A 305 -2.54 -19.58 -4.13
CA ALA A 305 -2.56 -20.27 -5.42
C ALA A 305 -1.17 -20.33 -6.08
N ILE A 306 -0.37 -19.26 -5.92
CA ILE A 306 0.97 -19.18 -6.49
C ILE A 306 1.91 -20.14 -5.75
N THR A 307 1.78 -20.22 -4.42
CA THR A 307 2.52 -21.18 -3.59
C THR A 307 2.22 -22.63 -4.02
N GLU A 308 0.95 -22.98 -4.24
CA GLU A 308 0.57 -24.32 -4.72
C GLU A 308 1.17 -24.62 -6.10
N LEU A 309 1.20 -23.63 -7.02
CA LEU A 309 1.88 -23.80 -8.32
C LEU A 309 3.39 -24.02 -8.14
N LEU A 310 4.06 -23.24 -7.29
CA LEU A 310 5.49 -23.38 -6.99
C LEU A 310 5.84 -24.74 -6.36
N LEU A 311 4.89 -25.40 -5.68
CA LEU A 311 5.07 -26.73 -5.12
C LEU A 311 4.97 -27.84 -6.17
N HIS A 312 4.12 -27.67 -7.19
CA HIS A 312 3.77 -28.72 -8.15
C HIS A 312 4.31 -28.54 -9.57
N VAL A 313 4.82 -27.35 -9.91
CA VAL A 313 5.41 -26.98 -11.20
C VAL A 313 6.91 -26.68 -11.00
N PRO A 314 7.83 -27.63 -11.27
CA PRO A 314 9.24 -27.46 -10.95
C PRO A 314 9.91 -26.26 -11.62
N GLY A 315 9.58 -26.00 -12.89
CA GLY A 315 10.19 -24.92 -13.67
C GLY A 315 9.79 -23.51 -13.19
N LEU A 316 8.76 -23.38 -12.36
CA LEU A 316 8.30 -22.09 -11.86
C LEU A 316 9.21 -21.53 -10.76
N ARG A 317 9.93 -22.41 -10.04
CA ARG A 317 10.88 -22.01 -9.00
C ARG A 317 12.13 -21.38 -9.60
N GLN A 318 12.20 -20.07 -9.47
CA GLN A 318 13.36 -19.26 -9.85
C GLN A 318 14.57 -19.52 -8.95
N SER A 319 15.72 -19.73 -9.59
CA SER A 319 17.03 -19.85 -8.96
C SER A 319 17.98 -18.83 -9.59
N PRO A 320 17.84 -17.53 -9.23
CA PRO A 320 18.51 -16.46 -9.94
C PRO A 320 20.03 -16.50 -9.78
N SER A 321 20.74 -16.00 -10.79
CA SER A 321 22.19 -15.95 -10.80
C SER A 321 22.74 -14.96 -9.77
N LYS A 322 23.63 -15.45 -8.89
CA LYS A 322 24.32 -14.61 -7.89
C LYS A 322 25.25 -13.58 -8.52
N ASP A 323 25.69 -13.80 -9.76
CA ASP A 323 26.58 -12.91 -10.48
C ASP A 323 25.84 -11.83 -11.28
N ALA A 324 24.51 -11.93 -11.46
CA ALA A 324 23.73 -10.96 -12.23
C ALA A 324 23.91 -9.51 -11.74
N PRO A 325 23.87 -9.19 -10.43
CA PRO A 325 24.12 -7.82 -9.97
C PRO A 325 25.52 -7.30 -10.34
N ARG A 326 26.53 -8.16 -10.31
CA ARG A 326 27.91 -7.79 -10.70
C ARG A 326 28.00 -7.53 -12.20
N GLN A 327 27.30 -8.32 -13.01
CA GLN A 327 27.26 -8.13 -14.47
C GLN A 327 26.55 -6.83 -14.83
N VAL A 328 25.38 -6.55 -14.22
CA VAL A 328 24.67 -5.26 -14.38
C VAL A 328 25.58 -4.09 -14.02
N LYS A 329 26.26 -4.15 -12.86
CA LYS A 329 27.18 -3.10 -12.43
C LYS A 329 28.32 -2.87 -13.45
N ARG A 330 28.90 -3.95 -13.99
CA ARG A 330 29.96 -3.84 -15.02
C ARG A 330 29.44 -3.24 -16.32
N ALA A 331 28.31 -3.73 -16.84
CA ALA A 331 27.70 -3.19 -18.06
C ALA A 331 27.39 -1.70 -17.93
N LEU A 332 26.78 -1.30 -16.80
CA LEU A 332 26.48 0.09 -16.50
C LEU A 332 27.74 0.96 -16.43
N VAL A 333 28.80 0.50 -15.75
CA VAL A 333 30.06 1.26 -15.66
C VAL A 333 30.72 1.46 -17.03
N THR A 334 30.67 0.44 -17.89
CA THR A 334 31.16 0.53 -19.28
C THR A 334 30.33 1.53 -20.09
N ALA A 335 29.00 1.43 -20.06
CA ALA A 335 28.10 2.33 -20.79
C ALA A 335 28.23 3.80 -20.34
N LEU A 336 28.47 4.04 -19.04
CA LEU A 336 28.74 5.37 -18.49
C LEU A 336 30.12 5.94 -18.87
N ALA A 337 31.05 5.13 -19.37
CA ALA A 337 32.37 5.59 -19.80
C ALA A 337 32.39 6.00 -21.28
N GLU A 338 31.48 5.47 -22.09
CA GLU A 338 31.42 5.70 -23.53
C GLU A 338 30.47 6.86 -23.87
N PRO A 339 30.91 7.88 -24.65
CA PRO A 339 30.06 9.01 -25.05
C PRO A 339 28.81 8.59 -25.83
N ASP A 340 28.95 7.55 -26.65
CA ASP A 340 27.87 6.94 -27.44
C ASP A 340 27.37 5.62 -26.81
N GLY A 341 27.55 5.47 -25.50
CA GLY A 341 27.20 4.26 -24.75
C GLY A 341 25.80 3.73 -25.09
N SER A 342 25.69 2.41 -25.16
CA SER A 342 24.48 1.70 -25.59
C SER A 342 23.25 2.18 -24.80
N PRO A 343 22.20 2.74 -25.47
CA PRO A 343 20.97 3.16 -24.80
C PRO A 343 20.37 2.06 -23.92
N ASN A 344 20.53 0.80 -24.32
CA ASN A 344 20.01 -0.36 -23.60
C ASN A 344 20.79 -0.64 -22.32
N GLU A 345 22.12 -0.51 -22.35
CA GLU A 345 22.94 -0.67 -21.15
C GLU A 345 22.74 0.50 -20.18
N LEU A 346 22.49 1.71 -20.69
CA LEU A 346 22.08 2.86 -19.88
C LEU A 346 20.68 2.67 -19.26
N ALA A 347 19.78 1.93 -19.91
CA ALA A 347 18.47 1.60 -19.35
C ALA A 347 18.56 0.75 -18.07
N LEU A 348 19.67 0.05 -17.84
CA LEU A 348 19.95 -0.68 -16.58
C LEU A 348 20.07 0.24 -15.36
N ALA A 349 20.30 1.54 -15.56
CA ALA A 349 20.67 2.46 -14.50
C ALA A 349 19.56 2.68 -13.46
N VAL A 350 18.32 2.92 -13.90
CA VAL A 350 17.18 3.17 -12.99
C VAL A 350 16.85 1.91 -12.17
N PRO A 351 16.70 0.72 -12.78
CA PRO A 351 16.46 -0.51 -12.01
C PRO A 351 17.62 -0.87 -11.08
N TRP A 352 18.88 -0.64 -11.49
CA TRP A 352 20.04 -0.85 -10.64
C TRP A 352 20.01 0.06 -9.41
N LEU A 353 19.75 1.36 -9.60
CA LEU A 353 19.60 2.32 -8.49
C LEU A 353 18.47 1.92 -7.53
N ALA A 354 17.32 1.52 -8.06
CA ALA A 354 16.17 1.10 -7.26
C ALA A 354 16.45 -0.19 -6.46
N GLY A 355 17.34 -1.06 -6.95
CA GLY A 355 17.76 -2.29 -6.29
C GLY A 355 18.76 -2.10 -5.14
N LEU A 356 19.41 -0.93 -5.04
CA LEU A 356 20.37 -0.64 -3.98
C LEU A 356 19.69 -0.51 -2.62
N ASN A 357 20.34 -1.06 -1.59
CA ASN A 357 19.85 -0.95 -0.22
C ASN A 357 20.39 0.33 0.43
N ALA A 358 19.51 1.29 0.72
CA ALA A 358 19.82 2.56 1.37
C ALA A 358 20.70 2.45 2.63
N GLY A 359 20.60 1.35 3.39
CA GLY A 359 21.38 1.14 4.61
C GLY A 359 22.74 0.47 4.43
N LYS A 360 23.09 0.03 3.20
CA LYS A 360 24.29 -0.78 2.91
C LYS A 360 25.02 -0.35 1.63
N ILE A 361 24.84 0.90 1.20
CA ILE A 361 25.52 1.44 0.00
C ILE A 361 27.02 1.52 0.26
N THR A 362 27.84 0.99 -0.66
CA THR A 362 29.29 1.14 -0.61
C THR A 362 29.73 2.48 -1.24
N ALA A 363 30.93 2.97 -0.91
CA ALA A 363 31.46 4.19 -1.53
C ALA A 363 31.59 4.08 -3.06
N GLU A 364 31.85 2.87 -3.57
CA GLU A 364 31.88 2.60 -5.00
C GLU A 364 30.48 2.70 -5.64
N ASP A 365 29.46 2.13 -4.99
CA ASP A 365 28.09 2.20 -5.47
C ASP A 365 27.57 3.64 -5.45
N ASP A 366 27.92 4.43 -4.43
CA ASP A 366 27.59 5.86 -4.36
C ASP A 366 28.23 6.65 -5.50
N ALA A 367 29.51 6.39 -5.81
CA ALA A 367 30.21 7.04 -6.91
C ALA A 367 29.57 6.73 -8.27
N ILE A 368 29.14 5.48 -8.48
CA ILE A 368 28.42 5.08 -9.71
C ILE A 368 27.03 5.71 -9.75
N ALA A 369 26.29 5.69 -8.64
CA ALA A 369 24.98 6.32 -8.53
C ALA A 369 25.03 7.81 -8.88
N ARG A 370 26.04 8.53 -8.39
CA ARG A 370 26.26 9.93 -8.74
C ARG A 370 26.54 10.14 -10.23
N ARG A 371 27.32 9.26 -10.87
CA ARG A 371 27.56 9.29 -12.32
C ARG A 371 26.27 9.04 -13.10
N VAL A 372 25.45 8.06 -12.69
CA VAL A 372 24.12 7.80 -13.28
C VAL A 372 23.25 9.06 -13.19
N VAL A 373 23.17 9.67 -12.01
CA VAL A 373 22.36 10.87 -11.82
C VAL A 373 22.95 12.05 -12.60
N GLY A 374 24.25 12.12 -12.84
CA GLY A 374 24.86 13.17 -13.68
C GLY A 374 24.64 12.99 -15.18
N ASP A 375 24.37 11.79 -15.65
CA ASP A 375 24.31 11.49 -17.09
C ASP A 375 22.95 11.81 -17.72
N LEU A 376 22.85 12.96 -18.39
CA LEU A 376 21.60 13.44 -19.01
C LEU A 376 20.94 12.48 -20.00
N ARG A 377 21.66 11.47 -20.51
CA ARG A 377 21.09 10.42 -21.39
C ARG A 377 20.12 9.52 -20.63
N ILE A 378 20.31 9.37 -19.32
CA ILE A 378 19.48 8.56 -18.43
C ILE A 378 18.34 9.42 -17.89
N ARG A 379 17.10 8.97 -18.08
CA ARG A 379 15.88 9.67 -17.64
C ARG A 379 15.25 8.99 -16.43
N ASP A 380 14.31 9.68 -15.78
CA ASP A 380 13.44 9.14 -14.72
C ASP A 380 14.18 8.54 -13.51
N VAL A 381 15.34 9.12 -13.17
CA VAL A 381 16.18 8.66 -12.05
C VAL A 381 15.72 9.19 -10.70
N GLY A 382 14.82 10.18 -10.67
CA GLY A 382 14.43 10.88 -9.44
C GLY A 382 13.77 9.98 -8.39
N GLU A 383 12.93 9.03 -8.80
CA GLU A 383 12.24 8.11 -7.89
C GLU A 383 13.20 7.11 -7.24
N ALA A 384 14.05 6.50 -8.07
CA ALA A 384 15.04 5.54 -7.62
C ALA A 384 16.02 6.20 -6.64
N LEU A 385 16.50 7.41 -6.96
CA LEU A 385 17.39 8.16 -6.08
C LEU A 385 16.71 8.60 -4.78
N SER A 386 15.46 9.04 -4.82
CA SER A 386 14.71 9.42 -3.63
C SER A 386 14.45 8.23 -2.69
N SER A 387 14.27 7.03 -3.26
CA SER A 387 14.15 5.79 -2.50
C SER A 387 15.47 5.37 -1.86
N LEU A 388 16.59 5.66 -2.53
CA LEU A 388 17.94 5.42 -2.03
C LEU A 388 18.33 6.35 -0.87
N TYR A 389 17.93 7.63 -0.95
CA TYR A 389 18.20 8.65 0.07
C TYR A 389 16.90 9.28 0.61
N PRO A 390 16.07 8.53 1.36
CA PRO A 390 14.73 9.00 1.77
C PRO A 390 14.76 10.13 2.81
N LYS A 391 15.91 10.36 3.47
CA LYS A 391 16.05 11.34 4.56
C LYS A 391 17.08 12.41 4.30
N LYS A 392 18.27 12.05 3.83
CA LYS A 392 19.40 12.97 3.70
C LYS A 392 20.26 12.53 2.52
N ALA A 393 20.38 13.41 1.52
CA ALA A 393 21.29 13.20 0.40
C ALA A 393 22.72 13.63 0.80
N PRO A 394 23.77 12.93 0.36
CA PRO A 394 25.15 13.37 0.54
C PRO A 394 25.40 14.72 -0.17
N PRO A 395 26.15 15.67 0.42
CA PRO A 395 26.45 16.96 -0.19
C PRO A 395 27.13 16.87 -1.57
N GLU A 396 27.81 15.75 -1.84
CA GLU A 396 28.48 15.48 -3.10
C GLU A 396 27.51 15.39 -4.30
N TYR A 397 26.21 15.22 -4.06
CA TYR A 397 25.17 15.28 -5.10
C TYR A 397 24.75 16.71 -5.46
N ARG A 398 25.21 17.74 -4.72
CA ARG A 398 24.76 19.13 -4.88
C ARG A 398 24.83 19.62 -6.32
N SER A 399 26.01 19.55 -6.95
CA SER A 399 26.19 20.05 -8.32
C SER A 399 25.37 19.27 -9.33
N VAL A 400 25.40 17.94 -9.25
CA VAL A 400 24.71 17.05 -10.19
C VAL A 400 23.19 17.22 -10.14
N LEU A 401 22.61 17.39 -8.94
CA LEU A 401 21.17 17.64 -8.80
C LEU A 401 20.77 19.02 -9.33
N VAL A 402 21.61 20.04 -9.12
CA VAL A 402 21.39 21.39 -9.67
C VAL A 402 21.43 21.36 -11.21
N GLU A 403 22.43 20.70 -11.79
CA GLU A 403 22.54 20.51 -13.24
C GLU A 403 21.31 19.81 -13.82
N ARG A 404 20.83 18.75 -13.14
CA ARG A 404 19.61 18.05 -13.54
C ARG A 404 18.37 18.92 -13.48
N ILE A 405 18.21 19.75 -12.46
CA ILE A 405 17.05 20.65 -12.39
C ILE A 405 17.07 21.65 -13.55
N LEU A 406 18.25 22.16 -13.91
CA LEU A 406 18.43 23.12 -15.00
C LEU A 406 18.27 22.51 -16.40
N ALA A 407 18.50 21.19 -16.55
CA ALA A 407 18.41 20.51 -17.83
C ALA A 407 16.98 20.52 -18.40
N SER A 408 16.88 20.73 -19.72
CA SER A 408 15.60 20.78 -20.45
C SER A 408 14.90 19.43 -20.51
N GLU A 409 15.68 18.35 -20.47
CA GLU A 409 15.22 16.96 -20.63
C GLU A 409 14.60 16.41 -19.34
N THR A 410 14.81 17.07 -18.20
CA THR A 410 14.31 16.64 -16.90
C THR A 410 12.84 16.99 -16.73
N SER A 411 12.02 16.00 -16.38
CA SER A 411 10.60 16.18 -16.12
C SER A 411 10.35 17.00 -14.85
N ALA A 412 9.19 17.67 -14.76
CA ALA A 412 8.81 18.45 -13.58
C ALA A 412 8.76 17.58 -12.30
N GLU A 413 8.35 16.32 -12.42
CA GLU A 413 8.30 15.37 -11.30
C GLU A 413 9.71 15.05 -10.76
N ASP A 414 10.67 14.79 -11.65
CA ASP A 414 12.06 14.57 -11.24
C ASP A 414 12.71 15.83 -10.69
N ARG A 415 12.41 17.01 -11.25
CA ARG A 415 12.84 18.30 -10.66
C ARG A 415 12.36 18.46 -9.23
N GLU A 416 11.10 18.13 -8.94
CA GLU A 416 10.56 18.21 -7.58
C GLU A 416 11.30 17.25 -6.64
N ARG A 417 11.58 16.02 -7.09
CA ARG A 417 12.31 15.00 -6.33
C ARG A 417 13.75 15.42 -6.04
N PHE A 418 14.48 15.94 -7.04
CA PHE A 418 15.83 16.46 -6.86
C PHE A 418 15.86 17.67 -5.94
N ALA A 419 14.89 18.57 -6.06
CA ALA A 419 14.75 19.71 -5.16
C ALA A 419 14.51 19.28 -3.70
N LYS A 420 13.73 18.22 -3.46
CA LYS A 420 13.56 17.64 -2.11
C LYS A 420 14.87 17.08 -1.57
N LEU A 421 15.68 16.44 -2.39
CA LEU A 421 16.99 15.93 -1.98
C LEU A 421 17.95 17.07 -1.61
N LEU A 422 17.98 18.15 -2.42
CA LEU A 422 18.75 19.37 -2.11
C LEU A 422 18.25 20.03 -0.81
N ALA A 423 16.93 20.14 -0.64
CA ALA A 423 16.30 20.70 0.55
C ALA A 423 16.64 19.92 1.83
N ASN A 424 16.82 18.60 1.72
CA ASN A 424 17.17 17.73 2.85
C ASN A 424 18.67 17.66 3.16
N MET A 425 19.53 18.39 2.43
CA MET A 425 20.97 18.46 2.74
C MET A 425 21.23 19.08 4.11
N PRO A 426 22.44 18.90 4.71
CA PRO A 426 22.80 19.59 5.94
C PRO A 426 22.54 21.11 5.87
N ALA A 427 22.15 21.73 6.98
CA ALA A 427 22.03 23.18 7.04
C ALA A 427 23.37 23.84 6.64
N ARG A 428 23.28 25.06 6.08
CA ARG A 428 24.43 25.83 5.56
C ARG A 428 25.13 25.21 4.36
N THR A 429 24.63 24.12 3.78
CA THR A 429 25.17 23.60 2.51
C THR A 429 25.11 24.65 1.41
N PHE A 430 24.09 25.51 1.43
CA PHE A 430 23.88 26.58 0.44
C PHE A 430 24.17 27.98 1.00
N ALA A 431 25.05 28.11 2.01
CA ALA A 431 25.44 29.41 2.56
C ALA A 431 26.10 30.33 1.51
N ASP A 432 26.78 29.71 0.54
CA ASP A 432 27.28 30.34 -0.68
C ASP A 432 26.63 29.68 -1.90
N MET A 433 25.56 30.29 -2.39
CA MET A 433 24.84 29.82 -3.57
C MET A 433 25.61 30.13 -4.86
N THR A 434 25.62 29.18 -5.78
CA THR A 434 26.21 29.34 -7.12
C THR A 434 25.25 30.05 -8.08
N ASP A 435 25.77 30.55 -9.20
CA ASP A 435 24.94 31.18 -10.25
C ASP A 435 23.87 30.23 -10.80
N GLN A 436 24.18 28.94 -10.89
CA GLN A 436 23.25 27.89 -11.32
C GLN A 436 22.10 27.71 -10.31
N GLU A 437 22.38 27.74 -9.02
CA GLU A 437 21.37 27.64 -7.97
C GLU A 437 20.46 28.88 -7.95
N TRP A 438 21.05 30.07 -8.10
CA TRP A 438 20.28 31.30 -8.27
C TRP A 438 19.39 31.27 -9.51
N ARG A 439 19.86 30.66 -10.61
CA ARG A 439 19.05 30.50 -11.84
C ARG A 439 17.79 29.67 -11.59
N ILE A 440 17.87 28.59 -10.81
CA ILE A 440 16.70 27.77 -10.43
C ILE A 440 15.67 28.63 -9.68
N LEU A 441 16.12 29.44 -8.74
CA LEU A 441 15.24 30.25 -7.89
C LEU A 441 14.66 31.47 -8.63
N ASN A 442 15.39 32.05 -9.59
CA ASN A 442 14.95 33.23 -10.31
C ASN A 442 14.01 32.91 -11.48
N ASP A 443 14.14 31.74 -12.12
CA ASP A 443 13.24 31.29 -13.18
C ASP A 443 11.87 30.87 -12.57
N PRO A 444 10.74 31.49 -12.96
CA PRO A 444 9.43 31.15 -12.39
C PRO A 444 8.97 29.72 -12.65
N GLY A 445 9.31 29.13 -13.80
CA GLY A 445 8.94 27.76 -14.15
C GLY A 445 9.76 26.76 -13.36
N LEU A 446 11.08 26.91 -13.35
CA LEU A 446 11.96 26.03 -12.56
C LEU A 446 11.71 26.15 -11.07
N ARG A 447 11.44 27.36 -10.55
CA ARG A 447 11.10 27.58 -9.15
C ARG A 447 9.79 26.90 -8.74
N LEU A 448 8.83 26.77 -9.66
CA LEU A 448 7.60 26.02 -9.40
C LEU A 448 7.89 24.51 -9.33
N ASP A 449 8.59 23.97 -10.33
CA ASP A 449 8.95 22.56 -10.41
C ASP A 449 9.88 22.13 -9.26
N ALA A 450 10.81 23.00 -8.87
CA ALA A 450 11.80 22.79 -7.82
C ALA A 450 11.48 23.55 -6.52
N ALA A 451 10.20 23.79 -6.24
CA ALA A 451 9.74 24.56 -5.07
C ALA A 451 10.38 24.18 -3.72
N PRO A 452 10.64 22.89 -3.41
CA PRO A 452 11.33 22.51 -2.17
C PRO A 452 12.70 23.18 -1.98
N PHE A 453 13.42 23.51 -3.06
CA PHE A 453 14.73 24.15 -2.99
C PHE A 453 14.68 25.58 -2.42
N ILE A 454 13.52 26.25 -2.48
CA ILE A 454 13.31 27.61 -1.96
C ILE A 454 13.65 27.70 -0.46
N GLU A 455 13.40 26.65 0.32
CA GLU A 455 13.68 26.67 1.76
C GLU A 455 15.18 26.85 2.06
N ARG A 456 16.07 26.48 1.13
CA ARG A 456 17.52 26.63 1.27
C ARG A 456 17.98 28.08 1.19
N LEU A 457 17.11 29.03 0.82
CA LEU A 457 17.38 30.45 1.02
C LEU A 457 17.66 30.78 2.49
N ALA A 458 17.17 29.98 3.44
CA ALA A 458 17.49 30.13 4.85
C ALA A 458 18.98 29.92 5.17
N ASP A 459 19.72 29.14 4.37
CA ASP A 459 21.15 28.92 4.58
C ASP A 459 21.98 30.20 4.41
N LEU A 460 21.42 31.23 3.75
CA LEU A 460 22.05 32.52 3.51
C LEU A 460 22.01 33.48 4.72
N GLY A 461 21.29 33.11 5.80
CA GLY A 461 21.00 33.99 6.94
C GLY A 461 20.17 35.20 6.52
N ASP A 462 20.48 36.39 7.06
CA ASP A 462 19.80 37.66 6.75
C ASP A 462 19.66 37.93 5.24
N ARG A 463 20.67 37.52 4.44
CA ARG A 463 20.64 37.69 2.96
C ARG A 463 19.51 36.89 2.29
N GLY A 464 18.99 35.87 2.95
CA GLY A 464 17.89 35.02 2.47
C GLY A 464 16.49 35.60 2.66
N VAL A 465 16.33 36.59 3.54
CA VAL A 465 15.02 37.15 3.93
C VAL A 465 14.32 37.81 2.74
N ASP A 466 15.01 38.72 2.04
CA ASP A 466 14.44 39.44 0.90
C ASP A 466 14.06 38.51 -0.28
N PRO A 467 14.91 37.56 -0.72
CA PRO A 467 14.52 36.53 -1.70
C PRO A 467 13.26 35.73 -1.31
N LEU A 468 13.13 35.33 -0.04
CA LEU A 468 11.95 34.63 0.47
C LEU A 468 10.70 35.50 0.41
N VAL A 469 10.79 36.76 0.83
CA VAL A 469 9.69 37.73 0.77
C VAL A 469 9.24 37.95 -0.68
N ARG A 470 10.18 38.18 -1.61
CA ARG A 470 9.87 38.37 -3.03
C ARG A 470 9.21 37.13 -3.63
N THR A 471 9.70 35.94 -3.29
CA THR A 471 9.11 34.67 -3.74
C THR A 471 7.69 34.48 -3.22
N MET A 472 7.46 34.77 -1.94
CA MET A 472 6.15 34.73 -1.31
C MET A 472 5.15 35.67 -1.97
N GLN A 473 5.53 36.94 -2.15
CA GLN A 473 4.68 37.97 -2.76
C GLN A 473 4.37 37.65 -4.22
N HIS A 474 5.37 37.19 -4.98
CA HIS A 474 5.18 36.73 -6.34
C HIS A 474 4.16 35.59 -6.39
N ALA A 475 4.35 34.51 -5.62
CA ALA A 475 3.44 33.38 -5.60
C ALA A 475 2.01 33.77 -5.16
N ALA A 476 1.89 34.68 -4.19
CA ALA A 476 0.61 35.20 -3.72
C ALA A 476 -0.17 35.97 -4.79
N THR A 477 0.53 36.67 -5.69
CA THR A 477 -0.05 37.56 -6.70
C THR A 477 -0.23 36.90 -8.07
N THR A 478 0.71 36.06 -8.51
CA THR A 478 0.75 35.53 -9.89
C THR A 478 0.15 34.13 -10.05
N ILE A 479 0.08 33.32 -8.99
CA ILE A 479 -0.36 31.91 -9.09
C ILE A 479 -1.79 31.77 -8.53
N PRO A 480 -2.86 31.87 -9.33
CA PRO A 480 -4.24 31.98 -8.81
C PRO A 480 -4.73 30.72 -8.08
N HIS A 481 -4.33 29.53 -8.52
CA HIS A 481 -4.83 28.27 -7.98
C HIS A 481 -4.01 27.80 -6.78
N TRP A 482 -4.68 27.56 -5.63
CA TRP A 482 -4.03 27.12 -4.40
C TRP A 482 -3.19 25.85 -4.58
N HIS A 483 -3.67 24.85 -5.31
CA HIS A 483 -2.97 23.58 -5.47
C HIS A 483 -1.60 23.73 -6.17
N VAL A 484 -1.47 24.70 -7.09
CA VAL A 484 -0.20 25.05 -7.75
C VAL A 484 0.66 25.94 -6.85
N ARG A 485 0.04 26.85 -6.10
CA ARG A 485 0.73 27.81 -5.22
C ARG A 485 1.31 27.14 -3.96
N ARG A 486 0.62 26.14 -3.43
CA ARG A 486 0.89 25.51 -2.13
C ARG A 486 2.35 25.05 -1.97
N PRO A 487 2.97 24.31 -2.91
CA PRO A 487 4.35 23.85 -2.74
C PRO A 487 5.37 24.97 -2.52
N VAL A 488 5.19 26.11 -3.22
CA VAL A 488 6.04 27.29 -3.09
C VAL A 488 5.86 27.93 -1.71
N ILE A 489 4.61 28.18 -1.31
CA ILE A 489 4.28 28.81 -0.02
C ILE A 489 4.69 27.94 1.17
N GLU A 490 4.54 26.62 1.08
CA GLU A 490 5.02 25.70 2.11
C GLU A 490 6.54 25.75 2.25
N SER A 491 7.28 25.83 1.15
CA SER A 491 8.75 25.90 1.16
C SER A 491 9.26 27.24 1.68
N VAL A 492 8.58 28.35 1.34
CA VAL A 492 8.82 29.66 1.94
C VAL A 492 8.57 29.63 3.46
N CYS A 493 7.45 29.05 3.89
CA CYS A 493 7.11 28.93 5.31
C CYS A 493 8.20 28.14 6.06
N ARG A 494 8.72 27.05 5.48
CA ARG A 494 9.86 26.30 6.04
C ARG A 494 11.11 27.17 6.10
N GLY A 495 11.46 27.88 5.03
CA GLY A 495 12.59 28.82 5.01
C GLY A 495 12.54 29.86 6.14
N PHE A 496 11.39 30.53 6.34
CA PHE A 496 11.22 31.46 7.47
C PHE A 496 11.29 30.78 8.84
N THR A 497 10.79 29.56 8.95
CA THR A 497 10.87 28.78 10.22
C THR A 497 12.32 28.46 10.58
N GLU A 498 13.14 28.11 9.59
CA GLU A 498 14.57 27.82 9.75
C GLU A 498 15.37 29.08 10.09
N LEU A 499 15.17 30.19 9.35
CA LEU A 499 15.79 31.49 9.66
C LEU A 499 15.51 31.95 11.09
N GLY A 500 14.31 31.69 11.60
CA GLY A 500 13.92 32.14 12.94
C GLY A 500 13.99 33.66 13.06
N THR A 501 14.66 34.14 14.10
CA THR A 501 14.71 35.57 14.46
C THR A 501 15.34 36.46 13.40
N ASP A 502 16.21 35.90 12.55
CA ASP A 502 16.87 36.60 11.43
C ASP A 502 15.83 37.10 10.41
N ALA A 503 14.64 36.48 10.37
CA ALA A 503 13.54 36.90 9.50
C ALA A 503 12.53 37.86 10.17
N SER A 504 12.85 38.43 11.34
CA SER A 504 11.95 39.34 12.07
C SER A 504 11.45 40.53 11.24
N ASP A 505 12.29 41.09 10.38
CA ASP A 505 11.93 42.21 9.48
C ASP A 505 10.84 41.85 8.46
N ALA A 506 10.68 40.57 8.11
CA ALA A 506 9.64 40.10 7.19
C ALA A 506 8.28 39.88 7.89
N LEU A 507 8.24 39.89 9.22
CA LEU A 507 7.06 39.55 10.01
C LEU A 507 5.83 40.42 9.68
N PRO A 508 5.93 41.76 9.52
CA PRO A 508 4.77 42.59 9.18
C PRO A 508 4.12 42.19 7.85
N ILE A 509 4.94 41.81 6.86
CA ILE A 509 4.48 41.41 5.53
C ILE A 509 3.80 40.04 5.60
N VAL A 510 4.41 39.07 6.28
CA VAL A 510 3.83 37.72 6.49
C VAL A 510 2.49 37.83 7.19
N ARG A 511 2.41 38.62 8.28
CA ARG A 511 1.18 38.83 9.05
C ARG A 511 0.09 39.46 8.20
N ALA A 512 0.41 40.51 7.45
CA ALA A 512 -0.56 41.20 6.58
C ALA A 512 -1.15 40.28 5.51
N LEU A 513 -0.36 39.37 4.93
CA LEU A 513 -0.85 38.36 3.99
C LEU A 513 -1.67 37.27 4.73
N PHE A 514 -1.23 36.83 5.90
CA PHE A 514 -1.90 35.79 6.67
C PHE A 514 -3.31 36.18 7.13
N GLU A 515 -3.49 37.43 7.57
CA GLU A 515 -4.76 37.93 8.13
C GLU A 515 -5.84 38.23 7.08
N GLN A 516 -5.53 38.12 5.79
CA GLN A 516 -6.53 38.34 4.73
C GLN A 516 -7.66 37.30 4.81
N LYS A 517 -8.91 37.74 4.61
CA LYS A 517 -10.11 36.87 4.63
C LYS A 517 -10.01 35.67 3.69
N LYS A 518 -9.29 35.82 2.57
CA LYS A 518 -8.89 34.74 1.66
C LYS A 518 -7.37 34.71 1.59
N SER A 519 -6.74 34.31 2.68
CA SER A 519 -5.28 34.31 2.82
C SER A 519 -4.60 33.60 1.64
N PRO A 520 -3.68 34.27 0.94
CA PRO A 520 -2.89 33.64 -0.12
C PRO A 520 -1.88 32.62 0.42
N LEU A 521 -1.70 32.55 1.75
CA LEU A 521 -0.72 31.71 2.44
C LEU A 521 -1.31 30.41 3.00
N THR A 522 -2.65 30.30 3.13
CA THR A 522 -3.29 29.16 3.82
C THR A 522 -4.61 28.76 3.17
N ASN A 523 -4.88 27.44 3.08
CA ASN A 523 -6.20 26.91 2.72
C ASN A 523 -6.69 25.83 3.71
N SER A 524 -5.90 25.49 4.72
CA SER A 524 -6.27 24.51 5.74
C SER A 524 -5.81 24.92 7.15
N ALA A 525 -6.40 24.30 8.17
CA ALA A 525 -5.96 24.49 9.56
C ALA A 525 -4.52 24.03 9.82
N LYS A 526 -3.99 23.11 8.99
CA LYS A 526 -2.59 22.66 9.06
C LYS A 526 -1.65 23.75 8.56
N ASP A 527 -1.95 24.37 7.42
CA ASP A 527 -1.15 25.45 6.86
C ASP A 527 -1.13 26.64 7.82
N ALA A 528 -2.29 26.97 8.37
CA ALA A 528 -2.42 28.05 9.33
C ALA A 528 -1.66 27.79 10.63
N LEU A 529 -1.45 26.53 11.03
CA LEU A 529 -0.58 26.18 12.15
C LEU A 529 0.90 26.37 11.79
N ASN A 530 1.32 25.89 10.61
CA ASN A 530 2.71 25.99 10.18
C ASN A 530 3.16 27.47 10.11
N TRP A 531 2.35 28.34 9.52
CA TRP A 531 2.64 29.77 9.47
C TRP A 531 2.65 30.45 10.83
N ARG A 532 1.82 30.01 11.78
CA ARG A 532 1.89 30.51 13.17
C ARG A 532 3.18 30.09 13.87
N VAL A 533 3.65 28.86 13.63
CA VAL A 533 4.95 28.40 14.13
C VAL A 533 6.08 29.22 13.50
N ALA A 534 6.02 29.49 12.19
CA ALA A 534 6.99 30.33 11.50
C ALA A 534 7.03 31.75 12.09
N MET A 535 5.87 32.42 12.23
CA MET A 535 5.80 33.77 12.82
C MET A 535 6.32 33.80 14.27
N ALA A 536 6.04 32.77 15.06
CA ALA A 536 6.57 32.68 16.42
C ALA A 536 8.09 32.50 16.44
N ARG A 537 8.65 31.68 15.52
CA ARG A 537 10.10 31.54 15.31
C ARG A 537 10.76 32.83 14.86
N MET A 538 10.05 33.65 14.08
CA MET A 538 10.48 34.99 13.65
C MET A 538 10.44 36.04 14.76
N GLY A 539 9.98 35.69 15.97
CA GLY A 539 9.97 36.57 17.14
C GLY A 539 8.61 37.14 17.53
N LEU A 540 7.51 36.72 16.89
CA LEU A 540 6.16 37.10 17.34
C LEU A 540 5.78 36.32 18.59
N ASP A 541 5.34 37.01 19.65
CA ASP A 541 4.89 36.34 20.86
C ASP A 541 3.69 35.42 20.55
N VAL A 542 3.69 34.24 21.17
CA VAL A 542 2.64 33.22 20.93
C VAL A 542 1.25 33.78 21.24
N THR A 543 1.13 34.70 22.20
CA THR A 543 -0.13 35.35 22.57
C THR A 543 -0.61 36.41 21.57
N GLU A 544 0.28 36.91 20.71
CA GLU A 544 0.00 37.91 19.69
C GLU A 544 -0.30 37.30 18.30
N LEU A 545 -0.32 35.97 18.20
CA LEU A 545 -0.57 35.28 16.95
C LEU A 545 -1.98 35.56 16.41
N PRO A 546 -2.16 35.70 15.07
CA PRO A 546 -3.45 35.97 14.48
C PRO A 546 -4.39 34.75 14.54
N TYR A 547 -5.64 34.96 15.00
CA TYR A 547 -6.71 33.98 15.07
C TYR A 547 -8.01 34.49 14.45
N PRO A 548 -8.87 33.60 13.90
CA PRO A 548 -10.20 34.00 13.48
C PRO A 548 -10.98 34.58 14.65
N SER A 549 -11.66 35.72 14.45
CA SER A 549 -12.49 36.36 15.48
C SER A 549 -13.66 35.49 15.97
N SER A 550 -14.01 34.44 15.24
CA SER A 550 -15.03 33.46 15.62
C SER A 550 -14.55 32.44 16.66
N TRP A 551 -13.25 32.39 16.98
CA TRP A 551 -12.71 31.43 17.94
C TRP A 551 -12.98 31.87 19.37
N ARG A 552 -13.39 30.91 20.20
CA ARG A 552 -13.52 31.09 21.65
C ARG A 552 -12.15 30.94 22.32
N GLU A 553 -12.01 31.52 23.51
CA GLU A 553 -10.78 31.55 24.30
C GLU A 553 -10.09 30.17 24.43
N HIS A 554 -10.82 29.14 24.83
CA HIS A 554 -10.27 27.78 24.96
C HIS A 554 -9.70 27.20 23.64
N HIS A 555 -10.21 27.61 22.47
CA HIS A 555 -9.64 27.20 21.18
C HIS A 555 -8.31 27.91 20.89
N VAL A 556 -8.21 29.18 21.27
CA VAL A 556 -6.98 29.98 21.18
C VAL A 556 -5.92 29.39 22.10
N GLU A 557 -6.25 29.11 23.36
CA GLU A 557 -5.34 28.47 24.33
C GLU A 557 -4.83 27.12 23.85
N LYS A 558 -5.72 26.26 23.33
CA LYS A 558 -5.34 24.96 22.75
C LYS A 558 -4.36 25.14 21.58
N MET A 559 -4.53 26.20 20.79
CA MET A 559 -3.62 26.50 19.70
C MET A 559 -2.29 27.05 20.19
N HIS A 560 -2.26 27.94 21.19
CA HIS A 560 -1.03 28.37 21.86
C HIS A 560 -0.23 27.17 22.36
N ALA A 561 -0.88 26.23 23.06
CA ALA A 561 -0.25 25.01 23.54
C ALA A 561 0.32 24.15 22.40
N LYS A 562 -0.37 24.09 21.26
CA LYS A 562 0.09 23.36 20.07
C LYS A 562 1.30 24.02 19.41
N VAL A 563 1.32 25.36 19.34
CA VAL A 563 2.46 26.13 18.82
C VAL A 563 3.66 25.98 19.75
N ARG A 564 3.50 26.17 21.07
CA ARG A 564 4.57 25.98 22.06
C ARG A 564 5.19 24.59 21.97
N ARG A 565 4.37 23.52 21.96
CA ARG A 565 4.86 22.15 21.79
C ARG A 565 5.68 21.94 20.51
N ARG A 566 5.37 22.67 19.43
CA ARG A 566 6.15 22.60 18.19
C ARG A 566 7.47 23.36 18.33
N LEU A 567 7.46 24.53 18.98
CA LEU A 567 8.66 25.32 19.29
C LEU A 567 9.64 24.54 20.18
N ASP A 568 9.14 23.87 21.23
CA ASP A 568 9.96 23.03 22.12
C ASP A 568 10.75 21.96 21.32
N GLY A 569 10.17 21.44 20.24
CA GLY A 569 10.83 20.48 19.36
C GLY A 569 12.05 21.04 18.61
N PHE A 570 12.07 22.35 18.34
CA PHE A 570 13.22 23.05 17.75
C PHE A 570 14.29 23.34 18.79
N GLU A 571 13.90 23.68 20.04
CA GLU A 571 14.86 23.93 21.13
C GLU A 571 15.63 22.66 21.55
N VAL A 572 14.99 21.49 21.51
CA VAL A 572 15.64 20.19 21.79
C VAL A 572 16.59 19.74 20.68
N THR A 573 16.51 20.32 19.48
CA THR A 573 17.38 20.01 18.34
C THR A 573 18.45 21.08 18.07
N GLY A 574 18.67 22.01 19.01
CA GLY A 574 19.63 23.11 18.91
C GLY A 574 21.11 22.66 18.81
N ASP A 575 21.50 22.24 17.62
CA ASP A 575 22.81 22.33 16.96
C ASP A 575 22.75 21.44 15.70
N ARG A 576 22.09 21.94 14.63
CA ARG A 576 22.09 21.28 13.31
C ARG A 576 22.49 22.22 12.19
#